data_AF-A0A6A6U173-F1
#
_entry.id   AF-A0A6A6U173-F1
#
_cell.length_a   1.000
_cell.length_b   1.000
_cell.length_c   1.000
_cell.angle_alpha   90.00
_cell.angle_beta   90.00
_cell.angle_gamma   90.00
#
_symmetry.space_group_name_H-M   'P 1'
#
loop_
_entity.id
_entity.type
_entity.pdbx_description
1 polymer ?
#
loop_
_entity_poly.entity_id
_entity_poly.type
_entity_poly.pdbx_seq_one_letter_code
_entity_poly.pdbx_strand_id
1 'polypeptide(L)'
;MAGLVVRSTRSRGSFRLTLKFTLCKPTLLFGNKMRLDHTARKFGTLSEPPRFHVLPNQNRPKQEAQPARVYNDKIQVFSDVSNRYVDIPNVWLRDHCHCAKCFHEVTKQRIIETFDEIPEDVRIVEGTLTEQADTISMQWQDGHSSTFDKQWLVACGLRNRPRSSERLAVTRTRLWDGKSIKANPPSVQYDDIINSDTGVLEWLLKIKEYGFSYVDKCPPTPEASEALLKRIAFIRNTHYGGFYDFTADLASGDTAYTQLGIGAHTDNTYFSDPAGLQMFHILSHTNGSGGASQLVDGFSAAAELYEQDRDAYNILATTTVYSHASGGDDMSIQPYRAFPVLLHDSQDGSLVQVRWNTTDRATIDTPMESMSQWYSAARQWANILRKQEYWEQLQPGRPLVFDNWRVLHGRSAFTGNRRVCGGYINRDDWISRFRILNKGRSAVLDEVLRA
;
A
#
# COMPACT_ATOMS: atom_id res chain seq x y z
N MET A 1 -20.50 -10.54 36.46
CA MET A 1 -21.13 -11.70 37.12
C MET A 1 -22.31 -12.18 36.30
N ALA A 2 -22.23 -13.39 35.76
CA ALA A 2 -23.34 -14.30 35.49
C ALA A 2 -22.69 -15.66 35.22
N GLY A 3 -22.86 -16.59 36.16
CA GLY A 3 -22.07 -17.81 36.29
C GLY A 3 -22.49 -18.92 35.34
N LEU A 4 -21.49 -19.65 34.86
CA LEU A 4 -21.62 -20.91 34.13
C LEU A 4 -21.74 -22.04 35.17
N VAL A 5 -22.91 -22.70 35.24
CA VAL A 5 -23.06 -23.94 36.03
C VAL A 5 -23.07 -25.11 35.06
N VAL A 6 -21.98 -25.88 35.05
CA VAL A 6 -21.88 -27.15 34.32
C VAL A 6 -22.18 -28.29 35.29
N ARG A 7 -23.28 -29.02 35.07
CA ARG A 7 -23.51 -30.33 35.69
C ARG A 7 -23.24 -31.41 34.64
N SER A 8 -22.29 -32.28 34.95
CA SER A 8 -21.94 -33.46 34.14
C SER A 8 -22.70 -34.68 34.67
N THR A 9 -23.42 -35.37 33.79
CA THR A 9 -23.78 -36.78 33.97
C THR A 9 -23.61 -37.51 32.64
N ARG A 10 -22.74 -38.51 32.62
CA ARG A 10 -22.52 -39.42 31.48
C ARG A 10 -23.73 -40.35 31.29
N SER A 11 -24.35 -40.33 30.12
CA SER A 11 -24.86 -41.57 29.50
C SER A 11 -24.95 -41.40 27.98
N ARG A 12 -24.90 -42.54 27.29
CA ARG A 12 -24.62 -42.73 25.86
C ARG A 12 -25.75 -42.18 24.97
N GLY A 13 -25.38 -41.58 23.84
CA GLY A 13 -26.27 -41.41 22.68
C GLY A 13 -26.33 -40.00 22.12
N SER A 14 -25.96 -39.86 20.84
CA SER A 14 -26.40 -38.83 19.88
C SER A 14 -26.71 -37.42 20.42
N PHE A 15 -25.77 -36.47 20.23
CA PHE A 15 -26.08 -35.04 20.32
C PHE A 15 -26.42 -34.49 18.93
N ARG A 16 -27.71 -34.17 18.69
CA ARG A 16 -28.13 -33.21 17.67
C ARG A 16 -28.13 -31.82 18.31
N LEU A 17 -27.20 -30.95 17.92
CA LEU A 17 -27.25 -29.53 18.27
C LEU A 17 -28.16 -28.81 17.26
N THR A 18 -29.28 -28.25 17.71
CA THR A 18 -30.09 -27.33 16.90
C THR A 18 -29.77 -25.90 17.35
N LEU A 19 -28.95 -25.20 16.59
CA LEU A 19 -28.70 -23.76 16.77
C LEU A 19 -29.82 -22.97 16.09
N LYS A 20 -30.69 -22.34 16.89
CA LYS A 20 -31.58 -21.28 16.41
C LYS A 20 -30.80 -19.97 16.41
N PHE A 21 -30.41 -19.49 15.22
CA PHE A 21 -29.91 -18.13 15.05
C PHE A 21 -31.09 -17.17 14.82
N THR A 22 -31.29 -16.26 15.76
CA THR A 22 -32.18 -15.11 15.58
C THR A 22 -31.42 -14.04 14.81
N LEU A 23 -31.67 -13.91 13.51
CA LEU A 23 -31.12 -12.86 12.65
C LEU A 23 -31.78 -11.52 12.98
N CYS A 24 -31.02 -10.61 13.60
CA CYS A 24 -31.38 -9.20 13.69
C CYS A 24 -30.93 -8.51 12.39
N LYS A 25 -31.88 -8.14 11.52
CA LYS A 25 -31.63 -7.36 10.29
C LYS A 25 -31.43 -5.88 10.65
N PRO A 26 -30.41 -5.18 10.11
CA PRO A 26 -30.40 -3.73 10.09
C PRO A 26 -31.25 -3.22 8.92
N THR A 27 -32.24 -2.40 9.24
CA THR A 27 -33.08 -1.65 8.30
C THR A 27 -32.27 -0.47 7.74
N LEU A 28 -31.99 -0.44 6.44
CA LEU A 28 -31.49 0.75 5.74
C LEU A 28 -32.61 1.35 4.89
N LEU A 29 -33.08 2.52 5.33
CA LEU A 29 -34.01 3.39 4.61
C LEU A 29 -33.21 4.24 3.62
N PHE A 30 -33.46 4.09 2.33
CA PHE A 30 -33.17 5.12 1.33
C PHE A 30 -34.36 5.25 0.37
N GLY A 31 -35.11 6.33 0.55
CA GLY A 31 -36.05 6.84 -0.44
C GLY A 31 -35.41 8.02 -1.18
N ASN A 32 -35.32 7.93 -2.50
CA ASN A 32 -36.03 8.86 -3.40
C ASN A 32 -35.69 8.53 -4.87
N LYS A 33 -36.75 8.31 -5.64
CA LYS A 33 -36.74 8.17 -7.10
C LYS A 33 -36.55 9.56 -7.74
N MET A 34 -35.63 9.70 -8.69
CA MET A 34 -35.72 10.73 -9.73
C MET A 34 -35.88 10.06 -11.10
N ARG A 35 -36.92 10.50 -11.81
CA ARG A 35 -37.24 10.20 -13.21
C ARG A 35 -36.18 10.82 -14.12
N LEU A 36 -35.77 10.09 -15.15
CA LEU A 36 -35.01 10.59 -16.30
C LEU A 36 -35.97 10.73 -17.48
N ASP A 37 -36.12 11.95 -18.01
CA ASP A 37 -36.76 12.19 -19.30
C ASP A 37 -35.69 12.37 -20.39
N HIS A 38 -35.88 11.66 -21.49
CA HIS A 38 -35.05 11.68 -22.68
C HIS A 38 -35.50 12.77 -23.66
N THR A 39 -34.62 13.72 -23.99
CA THR A 39 -34.69 14.43 -25.27
C THR A 39 -33.29 14.66 -25.83
N ALA A 40 -33.03 14.04 -26.98
CA ALA A 40 -31.83 14.19 -27.78
C ALA A 40 -31.83 15.52 -28.56
N ARG A 41 -30.73 16.28 -28.51
CA ARG A 41 -30.42 17.34 -29.48
C ARG A 41 -28.94 17.26 -29.91
N LYS A 42 -28.75 17.52 -31.20
CA LYS A 42 -27.51 17.42 -32.01
C LYS A 42 -26.37 18.26 -31.44
N PHE A 43 -25.17 17.68 -31.36
CA PHE A 43 -23.94 18.40 -31.04
C PHE A 43 -23.38 19.11 -32.27
N GLY A 44 -23.43 20.45 -32.24
CA GLY A 44 -22.49 21.30 -32.97
C GLY A 44 -21.20 21.46 -32.15
N THR A 45 -20.11 21.77 -32.85
CA THR A 45 -18.76 22.00 -32.33
C THR A 45 -18.75 22.88 -31.06
N LEU A 46 -18.33 22.31 -29.93
CA LEU A 46 -18.18 23.04 -28.67
C LEU A 46 -16.82 23.74 -28.64
N SER A 47 -16.86 25.07 -28.73
CA SER A 47 -15.83 25.97 -28.22
C SER A 47 -15.58 25.71 -26.73
N GLU A 48 -14.35 25.93 -26.27
CA GLU A 48 -13.92 25.76 -24.88
C GLU A 48 -14.95 26.28 -23.85
N PRO A 49 -15.18 25.57 -22.74
CA PRO A 49 -16.08 26.06 -21.70
C PRO A 49 -15.51 27.36 -21.11
N PRO A 50 -16.36 28.35 -20.76
CA PRO A 50 -15.90 29.55 -20.11
C PRO A 50 -15.18 29.19 -18.81
N ARG A 51 -13.91 29.60 -18.69
CA ARG A 51 -13.18 29.56 -17.43
C ARG A 51 -13.91 30.45 -16.43
N PHE A 52 -14.68 29.83 -15.54
CA PHE A 52 -15.15 30.52 -14.34
C PHE A 52 -13.93 30.79 -13.47
N HIS A 53 -13.36 31.98 -13.60
CA HIS A 53 -12.49 32.54 -12.58
C HIS A 53 -13.34 32.72 -11.32
N VAL A 54 -13.19 31.80 -10.36
CA VAL A 54 -13.61 32.04 -8.99
C VAL A 54 -12.72 33.16 -8.47
N LEU A 55 -13.19 34.39 -8.59
CA LEU A 55 -12.60 35.51 -7.86
C LEU A 55 -12.67 35.15 -6.37
N PRO A 56 -11.57 35.32 -5.60
CA PRO A 56 -11.63 35.09 -4.17
C PRO A 56 -12.71 35.99 -3.60
N ASN A 57 -13.66 35.39 -2.89
CA ASN A 57 -14.77 36.10 -2.28
C ASN A 57 -14.20 37.00 -1.18
N GLN A 58 -13.90 38.27 -1.51
CA GLN A 58 -13.25 39.24 -0.63
C GLN A 58 -14.17 39.82 0.47
N ASN A 59 -15.41 39.32 0.60
CA ASN A 59 -16.38 39.79 1.60
C ASN A 59 -16.91 38.65 2.48
N ARG A 60 -16.03 37.83 3.08
CA ARG A 60 -16.39 37.18 4.36
C ARG A 60 -16.16 38.19 5.47
N PRO A 61 -17.12 38.42 6.39
CA PRO A 61 -16.82 39.17 7.60
C PRO A 61 -15.60 38.52 8.27
N LYS A 62 -14.62 39.33 8.69
CA LYS A 62 -13.52 38.86 9.55
C LYS A 62 -14.18 38.26 10.78
N GLN A 63 -14.25 36.93 10.85
CA GLN A 63 -14.61 36.25 12.09
C GLN A 63 -13.62 36.71 13.16
N GLU A 64 -14.13 37.07 14.33
CA GLU A 64 -13.28 37.35 15.49
C GLU A 64 -12.33 36.17 15.68
N ALA A 65 -11.05 36.47 15.93
CA ALA A 65 -10.06 35.43 16.21
C ALA A 65 -10.53 34.63 17.42
N GLN A 66 -10.81 33.34 17.22
CA GLN A 66 -11.24 32.44 18.27
C GLN A 66 -10.00 31.79 18.88
N PRO A 67 -9.54 32.22 20.07
CA PRO A 67 -8.31 31.70 20.65
C PRO A 67 -8.50 30.26 21.12
N ALA A 68 -7.39 29.54 21.22
CA ALA A 68 -7.31 28.28 21.92
C ALA A 68 -7.72 28.46 23.39
N ARG A 69 -8.41 27.46 23.93
CA ARG A 69 -8.89 27.48 25.31
C ARG A 69 -8.74 26.13 25.98
N VAL A 70 -8.46 26.14 27.27
CA VAL A 70 -8.49 24.94 28.11
C VAL A 70 -9.95 24.55 28.34
N TYR A 71 -10.27 23.26 28.21
CA TYR A 71 -11.58 22.70 28.50
C TYR A 71 -11.39 21.33 29.14
N ASN A 72 -11.51 21.25 30.47
CA ASN A 72 -11.25 20.03 31.25
C ASN A 72 -9.83 19.46 31.00
N ASP A 73 -9.76 18.21 30.55
CA ASP A 73 -8.58 17.41 30.28
C ASP A 73 -8.06 17.56 28.84
N LYS A 74 -8.42 18.65 28.16
CA LYS A 74 -8.03 18.96 26.79
C LYS A 74 -7.92 20.46 26.54
N ILE A 75 -7.32 20.82 25.41
CA ILE A 75 -7.50 22.14 24.80
C ILE A 75 -8.44 22.05 23.61
N GLN A 76 -9.11 23.16 23.32
CA GLN A 76 -9.85 23.36 22.08
C GLN A 76 -9.09 24.37 21.23
N VAL A 77 -8.71 23.99 20.01
CA VAL A 77 -8.03 24.86 19.04
C VAL A 77 -8.96 25.15 17.88
N PHE A 78 -9.14 26.42 17.53
CA PHE A 78 -10.03 26.78 16.42
C PHE A 78 -9.36 26.53 15.06
N SER A 79 -10.08 25.88 14.15
CA SER A 79 -9.67 25.66 12.77
C SER A 79 -10.37 26.63 11.82
N ASP A 80 -9.59 27.51 11.18
CA ASP A 80 -10.11 28.43 10.16
C ASP A 80 -10.59 27.69 8.90
N VAL A 81 -9.98 26.54 8.60
CA VAL A 81 -10.32 25.73 7.41
C VAL A 81 -11.69 25.05 7.55
N SER A 82 -11.97 24.48 8.73
CA SER A 82 -13.20 23.73 8.98
C SER A 82 -14.25 24.52 9.76
N ASN A 83 -13.92 25.74 10.18
CA ASN A 83 -14.78 26.64 10.95
C ASN A 83 -15.37 25.98 12.21
N ARG A 84 -14.53 25.21 12.92
CA ARG A 84 -14.88 24.54 14.19
C ARG A 84 -13.67 24.42 15.11
N TYR A 85 -13.94 24.25 16.40
CA TYR A 85 -12.93 23.82 17.36
C TYR A 85 -12.57 22.34 17.15
N VAL A 86 -11.31 22.01 17.36
CA VAL A 86 -10.84 20.64 17.53
C VAL A 86 -10.36 20.42 18.96
N ASP A 87 -10.69 19.25 19.49
CA ASP A 87 -10.35 18.84 20.84
C ASP A 87 -9.02 18.07 20.83
N ILE A 88 -8.04 18.52 21.61
CA ILE A 88 -6.74 17.85 21.74
C ILE A 88 -6.52 17.48 23.22
N PRO A 89 -6.46 16.18 23.58
CA PRO A 89 -6.26 15.74 24.96
C PRO A 89 -4.93 16.22 25.56
N ASN A 90 -4.95 16.60 26.84
CA ASN A 90 -3.78 17.05 27.60
C ASN A 90 -2.69 15.99 27.66
N VAL A 91 -3.08 14.74 27.94
CA VAL A 91 -2.13 13.60 27.98
C VAL A 91 -1.43 13.42 26.64
N TRP A 92 -2.15 13.55 25.52
CA TRP A 92 -1.57 13.45 24.19
C TRP A 92 -0.63 14.61 23.89
N LEU A 93 -1.00 15.85 24.23
CA LEU A 93 -0.13 17.02 24.07
C LEU A 93 1.18 16.86 24.85
N ARG A 94 1.09 16.50 26.14
CA ARG A 94 2.27 16.33 27.00
C ARG A 94 3.18 15.22 26.48
N ASP A 95 2.59 14.14 25.97
CA ASP A 95 3.28 13.00 25.36
C ASP A 95 3.98 13.34 24.02
N HIS A 96 3.43 14.31 23.28
CA HIS A 96 3.94 14.73 21.97
C HIS A 96 4.72 16.05 22.03
N CYS A 97 5.20 16.46 23.20
CA CYS A 97 6.07 17.63 23.32
C CYS A 97 7.33 17.46 22.44
N HIS A 98 7.63 18.45 21.59
CA HIS A 98 8.78 18.43 20.68
C HIS A 98 10.02 19.13 21.24
N CYS A 99 10.05 19.45 22.54
CA CYS A 99 11.24 20.09 23.14
C CYS A 99 12.40 19.09 23.26
N ALA A 100 13.62 19.59 23.40
CA ALA A 100 14.83 18.76 23.46
C ALA A 100 14.87 17.76 24.65
N LYS A 101 14.01 17.94 25.67
CA LYS A 101 13.86 16.98 26.78
C LYS A 101 12.95 15.81 26.44
N CYS A 102 12.00 16.00 25.53
CA CYS A 102 10.97 15.01 25.19
C CYS A 102 11.21 14.34 23.84
N PHE A 103 11.95 14.99 22.95
CA PHE A 103 12.18 14.56 21.60
C PHE A 103 13.62 14.79 21.16
N HIS A 104 14.28 13.73 20.72
CA HIS A 104 15.69 13.77 20.34
C HIS A 104 15.85 14.43 18.96
N GLU A 105 16.60 15.54 18.91
CA GLU A 105 16.70 16.36 17.71
C GLU A 105 17.26 15.60 16.50
N VAL A 106 18.25 14.73 16.69
CA VAL A 106 18.87 13.99 15.57
C VAL A 106 18.05 12.77 15.14
N THR A 107 17.75 11.84 16.06
CA THR A 107 17.04 10.60 15.72
C THR A 107 15.56 10.82 15.43
N LYS A 108 15.00 11.98 15.83
CA LYS A 108 13.57 12.29 15.74
C LYS A 108 12.72 11.23 16.46
N GLN A 109 13.22 10.76 17.61
CA GLN A 109 12.56 9.79 18.47
C GLN A 109 12.18 10.43 19.81
N ARG A 110 11.14 9.88 20.44
CA ARG A 110 10.74 10.24 21.80
C ARG A 110 11.84 9.85 22.79
N ILE A 111 12.06 10.69 23.80
CA ILE A 111 13.02 10.46 24.89
C ILE A 111 12.30 10.01 26.16
N ILE A 112 11.09 10.52 26.41
CA ILE A 112 10.36 10.26 27.64
C ILE A 112 9.74 8.86 27.66
N GLU A 113 9.77 8.24 28.83
CA GLU A 113 8.98 7.07 29.16
C GLU A 113 7.59 7.52 29.60
N THR A 114 6.71 7.72 28.60
CA THR A 114 5.38 8.34 28.73
C THR A 114 4.62 7.91 29.98
N PHE A 115 4.55 6.60 30.25
CA PHE A 115 3.70 6.04 31.29
C PHE A 115 4.33 6.04 32.69
N ASP A 116 5.62 6.33 32.79
CA ASP A 116 6.33 6.50 34.06
C ASP A 116 6.49 7.99 34.42
N GLU A 117 6.65 8.85 33.42
CA GLU A 117 6.96 10.27 33.59
C GLU A 117 5.75 11.21 33.48
N ILE A 118 4.69 10.82 32.77
CA ILE A 118 3.50 11.67 32.58
C ILE A 118 2.36 11.15 33.47
N PRO A 119 1.86 11.97 34.42
CA PRO A 119 0.69 11.61 35.22
C PRO A 119 -0.54 11.37 34.34
N GLU A 120 -1.34 10.35 34.67
CA GLU A 120 -2.58 10.03 33.94
C GLU A 120 -3.55 11.23 33.91
N ASP A 121 -3.58 12.00 35.00
CA ASP A 121 -4.43 13.18 35.16
C ASP A 121 -3.74 14.50 34.80
N VAL A 122 -2.71 14.48 33.93
CA VAL A 122 -1.92 15.66 33.58
C VAL A 122 -2.78 16.85 33.13
N ARG A 123 -2.57 18.01 33.76
CA ARG A 123 -3.29 19.26 33.49
C ARG A 123 -2.34 20.38 33.10
N ILE A 124 -2.90 21.28 32.31
CA ILE A 124 -2.31 22.59 32.04
C ILE A 124 -2.52 23.46 33.28
N VAL A 125 -1.47 24.16 33.70
CA VAL A 125 -1.54 25.14 34.78
C VAL A 125 -2.44 26.29 34.35
N GLU A 126 -3.40 26.64 35.20
CA GLU A 126 -4.40 27.67 34.90
C GLU A 126 -3.75 29.00 34.51
N GLY A 127 -4.28 29.65 33.47
CA GLY A 127 -3.78 30.95 32.98
C GLY A 127 -2.48 30.90 32.18
N THR A 128 -1.87 29.72 31.97
CA THR A 128 -0.59 29.60 31.24
C THR A 128 -0.74 29.31 29.75
N LEU A 129 -1.94 28.94 29.28
CA LEU A 129 -2.21 28.75 27.86
C LEU A 129 -2.16 30.10 27.14
N THR A 130 -1.25 30.22 26.19
CA THR A 130 -1.08 31.43 25.37
C THR A 130 -1.07 31.06 23.90
N GLU A 131 -1.77 31.84 23.08
CA GLU A 131 -1.72 31.77 21.63
C GLU A 131 -1.10 33.05 21.09
N GLN A 132 0.05 32.93 20.41
CA GLN A 132 0.76 34.05 19.80
C GLN A 132 1.04 33.69 18.34
N ALA A 133 0.45 34.46 17.41
CA ALA A 133 0.48 34.16 15.98
C ALA A 133 0.05 32.70 15.70
N ASP A 134 0.94 31.87 15.16
CA ASP A 134 0.70 30.46 14.84
C ASP A 134 1.22 29.50 15.93
N THR A 135 1.50 29.99 17.13
CA THR A 135 2.12 29.20 18.21
C THR A 135 1.23 29.15 19.45
N ILE A 136 1.05 27.95 20.01
CA ILE A 136 0.32 27.70 21.26
C ILE A 136 1.32 27.18 22.31
N SER A 137 1.42 27.88 23.44
CA SER A 137 2.31 27.51 24.55
C SER A 137 1.54 27.31 25.86
N MET A 138 2.00 26.37 26.68
CA MET A 138 1.37 26.02 27.96
C MET A 138 2.40 25.52 28.98
N GLN A 139 2.07 25.63 30.27
CA GLN A 139 2.80 24.96 31.35
C GLN A 139 1.97 23.83 31.93
N TRP A 140 2.64 22.76 32.36
CA TRP A 140 2.06 21.54 32.89
C TRP A 140 2.23 21.48 34.41
N GLN A 141 1.33 20.77 35.10
CA GLN A 141 1.39 20.60 36.56
C GLN A 141 2.68 19.92 37.07
N ASP A 142 3.38 19.19 36.20
CA ASP A 142 4.68 18.57 36.49
C ASP A 142 5.87 19.57 36.38
N GLY A 143 5.58 20.85 36.11
CA GLY A 143 6.57 21.91 35.92
C GLY A 143 7.17 21.96 34.52
N HIS A 144 6.72 21.11 33.57
CA HIS A 144 7.16 21.14 32.19
C HIS A 144 6.48 22.26 31.39
N SER A 145 7.10 22.69 30.29
CA SER A 145 6.51 23.65 29.35
C SER A 145 6.54 23.08 27.93
N SER A 146 5.44 23.24 27.20
CA SER A 146 5.34 22.79 25.81
C SER A 146 4.86 23.90 24.90
N THR A 147 5.35 23.87 23.67
CA THR A 147 5.02 24.82 22.62
C THR A 147 4.75 24.05 21.32
N PHE A 148 3.67 24.39 20.65
CA PHE A 148 3.21 23.72 19.43
C PHE A 148 2.82 24.72 18.36
N ASP A 149 3.00 24.32 17.10
CA ASP A 149 2.40 25.02 15.96
C ASP A 149 0.87 24.80 15.95
N LYS A 150 0.11 25.89 15.80
CA LYS A 150 -1.35 25.88 15.80
C LYS A 150 -1.89 25.06 14.64
N GLN A 151 -1.31 25.18 13.45
CA GLN A 151 -1.77 24.47 12.27
C GLN A 151 -1.51 22.96 12.41
N TRP A 152 -0.40 22.58 13.05
CA TRP A 152 -0.08 21.20 13.39
C TRP A 152 -1.11 20.62 14.38
N LEU A 153 -1.50 21.36 15.42
CA LEU A 153 -2.54 20.93 16.36
C LEU A 153 -3.90 20.78 15.68
N VAL A 154 -4.27 21.76 14.85
CA VAL A 154 -5.50 21.70 14.03
C VAL A 154 -5.49 20.48 13.12
N ALA A 155 -4.38 20.21 12.43
CA ALA A 155 -4.24 19.03 11.57
C ALA A 155 -4.38 17.71 12.36
N CYS A 156 -3.85 17.66 13.60
CA CYS A 156 -4.00 16.49 14.47
C CYS A 156 -5.45 16.26 14.92
N GLY A 157 -6.19 17.33 15.23
CA GLY A 157 -7.57 17.23 15.72
C GLY A 157 -8.65 17.09 14.62
N LEU A 158 -8.38 17.55 13.40
CA LEU A 158 -9.34 17.50 12.28
C LEU A 158 -9.49 16.15 11.58
N ARG A 159 -8.76 15.13 12.03
CA ARG A 159 -8.60 13.86 11.31
C ARG A 159 -9.91 13.30 10.76
N ASN A 160 -10.03 13.37 9.44
CA ASN A 160 -11.14 12.83 8.67
C ASN A 160 -10.66 11.82 7.61
N ARG A 161 -9.35 11.48 7.54
CA ARG A 161 -8.79 10.52 6.58
C ARG A 161 -8.03 9.38 7.28
N PRO A 162 -8.13 8.14 6.77
CA PRO A 162 -7.30 7.02 7.22
C PRO A 162 -5.81 7.28 6.92
N ARG A 163 -4.94 7.01 7.90
CA ARG A 163 -3.50 7.32 7.82
C ARG A 163 -2.74 6.44 6.83
N SER A 164 -3.25 5.25 6.53
CA SER A 164 -2.76 4.34 5.50
C SER A 164 -2.54 5.08 4.17
N SER A 165 -3.54 5.83 3.72
CA SER A 165 -3.51 6.60 2.48
C SER A 165 -2.42 7.70 2.46
N GLU A 166 -2.22 8.41 3.58
CA GLU A 166 -1.19 9.46 3.67
C GLU A 166 0.22 8.87 3.69
N ARG A 167 0.41 7.78 4.45
CA ARG A 167 1.69 7.07 4.60
C ARG A 167 2.13 6.36 3.34
N LEU A 168 1.21 5.91 2.49
CA LEU A 168 1.53 5.35 1.18
C LEU A 168 1.93 6.43 0.15
N ALA A 169 1.83 7.71 0.53
CA ALA A 169 1.98 8.88 -0.34
C ALA A 169 1.16 8.70 -1.62
N VAL A 170 -0.15 8.45 -1.47
CA VAL A 170 -1.09 8.18 -2.56
C VAL A 170 -0.88 9.17 -3.70
N THR A 171 -0.35 8.65 -4.80
CA THR A 171 -0.39 9.28 -6.11
C THR A 171 -1.63 8.78 -6.84
N ARG A 172 -1.96 9.40 -7.96
CA ARG A 172 -3.01 8.90 -8.85
C ARG A 172 -2.59 7.52 -9.34
N THR A 173 -3.20 6.46 -8.82
CA THR A 173 -3.08 5.11 -9.38
C THR A 173 -3.83 5.07 -10.70
N ARG A 174 -3.19 4.60 -11.77
CA ARG A 174 -3.84 4.34 -13.06
C ARG A 174 -3.95 2.85 -13.28
N LEU A 175 -5.18 2.34 -13.27
CA LEU A 175 -5.47 0.97 -13.67
C LEU A 175 -5.29 0.84 -15.18
N TRP A 176 -4.79 -0.30 -15.62
CA TRP A 176 -4.58 -0.58 -17.04
C TRP A 176 -4.84 -2.04 -17.39
N ASP A 177 -5.12 -2.27 -18.67
CA ASP A 177 -5.12 -3.59 -19.29
C ASP A 177 -4.03 -3.66 -20.36
N GLY A 178 -3.75 -4.87 -20.86
CA GLY A 178 -2.70 -5.07 -21.84
C GLY A 178 -2.89 -4.31 -23.16
N LYS A 179 -4.12 -3.93 -23.51
CA LYS A 179 -4.39 -3.16 -24.74
C LYS A 179 -4.08 -1.67 -24.53
N SER A 180 -4.51 -1.11 -23.42
CA SER A 180 -4.37 0.31 -23.10
C SER A 180 -2.93 0.69 -22.77
N ILE A 181 -2.18 -0.16 -22.05
CA ILE A 181 -0.79 0.15 -21.67
C ILE A 181 0.20 0.02 -22.84
N LYS A 182 -0.07 -0.88 -23.80
CA LYS A 182 0.84 -1.22 -24.89
C LYS A 182 1.22 -0.02 -25.77
N ALA A 183 0.34 0.96 -25.90
CA ALA A 183 0.59 2.13 -26.74
C ALA A 183 1.70 3.04 -26.18
N ASN A 184 1.83 3.12 -24.85
CA ASN A 184 2.80 4.00 -24.20
C ASN A 184 3.19 3.44 -22.81
N PRO A 185 3.98 2.34 -22.77
CA PRO A 185 4.43 1.79 -21.51
C PRO A 185 5.36 2.78 -20.79
N PRO A 186 5.26 2.89 -19.44
CA PRO A 186 6.09 3.82 -18.67
C PRO A 186 7.57 3.47 -18.79
N SER A 187 8.41 4.47 -19.13
CA SER A 187 9.86 4.35 -19.12
C SER A 187 10.56 5.64 -18.69
N VAL A 188 11.80 5.53 -18.22
CA VAL A 188 12.71 6.65 -17.89
C VAL A 188 14.10 6.33 -18.43
N GLN A 189 14.92 7.33 -18.79
CA GLN A 189 16.29 7.07 -19.27
C GLN A 189 17.21 6.70 -18.10
N TYR A 190 18.13 5.75 -18.34
CA TYR A 190 19.14 5.33 -17.36
C TYR A 190 19.96 6.52 -16.82
N ASP A 191 20.42 7.39 -17.71
CA ASP A 191 21.28 8.53 -17.35
C ASP A 191 20.57 9.52 -16.42
N ASP A 192 19.25 9.70 -16.58
CA ASP A 192 18.46 10.60 -15.72
C ASP A 192 18.39 10.06 -14.29
N ILE A 193 18.24 8.74 -14.14
CA ILE A 193 18.15 8.05 -12.85
C ILE A 193 19.50 8.04 -12.13
N ILE A 194 20.57 7.64 -12.83
CA ILE A 194 21.87 7.43 -12.19
C ILE A 194 22.53 8.76 -11.77
N ASN A 195 22.22 9.85 -12.46
CA ASN A 195 22.84 11.15 -12.24
C ASN A 195 21.99 12.12 -11.39
N SER A 196 20.72 11.82 -11.09
CA SER A 196 19.88 12.77 -10.36
C SER A 196 18.79 12.15 -9.49
N ASP A 197 18.46 12.81 -8.37
CA ASP A 197 17.32 12.42 -7.52
C ASP A 197 15.98 12.76 -8.19
N THR A 198 15.94 13.73 -9.11
CA THR A 198 14.77 14.04 -9.93
C THR A 198 14.42 12.88 -10.86
N GLY A 199 15.40 12.27 -11.53
CA GLY A 199 15.17 11.08 -12.37
C GLY A 199 14.75 9.86 -11.56
N VAL A 200 15.29 9.68 -10.35
CA VAL A 200 14.82 8.65 -9.41
C VAL A 200 13.35 8.90 -9.02
N LEU A 201 12.99 10.15 -8.72
CA LEU A 201 11.60 10.51 -8.40
C LEU A 201 10.66 10.24 -9.57
N GLU A 202 11.02 10.66 -10.80
CA GLU A 202 10.22 10.38 -11.99
C GLU A 202 9.98 8.88 -12.16
N TRP A 203 11.04 8.08 -12.01
CA TRP A 203 10.96 6.63 -12.13
C TRP A 203 10.04 6.00 -11.07
N LEU A 204 10.20 6.39 -9.80
CA LEU A 204 9.35 5.90 -8.71
C LEU A 204 7.91 6.39 -8.84
N LEU A 205 7.67 7.59 -9.36
CA LEU A 205 6.32 8.09 -9.68
C LEU A 205 5.64 7.21 -10.73
N LYS A 206 6.35 6.80 -11.79
CA LYS A 206 5.81 5.89 -12.81
C LYS A 206 5.50 4.52 -12.23
N ILE A 207 6.38 3.96 -11.40
CA ILE A 207 6.12 2.70 -10.68
C ILE A 207 4.91 2.85 -9.76
N LYS A 208 4.75 3.97 -9.05
CA LYS A 208 3.57 4.22 -8.21
C LYS A 208 2.27 4.34 -9.01
N GLU A 209 2.31 5.05 -10.14
CA GLU A 209 1.14 5.31 -10.98
C GLU A 209 0.69 4.04 -11.73
N TYR A 210 1.62 3.35 -12.39
CA TYR A 210 1.34 2.22 -13.28
C TYR A 210 1.70 0.86 -12.68
N GLY A 211 2.37 0.80 -11.53
CA GLY A 211 2.85 -0.47 -10.97
C GLY A 211 4.13 -0.99 -11.62
N PHE A 212 4.65 -0.37 -12.68
CA PHE A 212 5.94 -0.72 -13.28
C PHE A 212 6.54 0.44 -14.07
N SER A 213 7.82 0.32 -14.41
CA SER A 213 8.51 1.18 -15.38
C SER A 213 9.69 0.44 -16.00
N TYR A 214 9.91 0.67 -17.29
CA TYR A 214 11.16 0.36 -17.95
C TYR A 214 12.23 1.41 -17.62
N VAL A 215 13.50 1.02 -17.77
CA VAL A 215 14.65 1.93 -17.79
C VAL A 215 15.32 1.82 -19.15
N ASP A 216 15.19 2.83 -19.99
CA ASP A 216 15.73 2.78 -21.35
C ASP A 216 17.23 3.13 -21.35
N LYS A 217 17.98 2.49 -22.26
CA LYS A 217 19.43 2.71 -22.48
C LYS A 217 20.31 2.43 -21.25
N CYS A 218 19.90 1.48 -20.41
CA CYS A 218 20.81 0.94 -19.38
C CYS A 218 21.95 0.17 -20.06
N PRO A 219 23.20 0.26 -19.61
CA PRO A 219 24.24 -0.67 -20.05
C PRO A 219 23.82 -2.12 -19.70
N PRO A 220 23.90 -3.09 -20.63
CA PRO A 220 23.51 -4.48 -20.38
C PRO A 220 24.58 -5.22 -19.56
N THR A 221 24.85 -4.73 -18.35
CA THR A 221 25.79 -5.35 -17.41
C THR A 221 25.15 -5.52 -16.03
N PRO A 222 25.60 -6.53 -15.25
CA PRO A 222 25.19 -6.70 -13.86
C PRO A 222 25.39 -5.43 -13.01
N GLU A 223 26.53 -4.76 -13.16
CA GLU A 223 26.95 -3.62 -12.34
C GLU A 223 26.04 -2.42 -12.53
N ALA A 224 25.67 -2.10 -13.79
CA ALA A 224 24.73 -1.01 -14.08
C ALA A 224 23.33 -1.29 -13.50
N SER A 225 22.92 -2.56 -13.54
CA SER A 225 21.63 -3.01 -13.03
C SER A 225 21.58 -2.95 -11.49
N GLU A 226 22.65 -3.39 -10.84
CA GLU A 226 22.79 -3.30 -9.39
C GLU A 226 22.83 -1.84 -8.93
N ALA A 227 23.53 -0.97 -9.68
CA ALA A 227 23.59 0.46 -9.42
C ALA A 227 22.20 1.12 -9.48
N LEU A 228 21.34 0.73 -10.45
CA LEU A 228 19.95 1.20 -10.51
C LEU A 228 19.16 0.86 -9.24
N LEU A 229 19.19 -0.39 -8.80
CA LEU A 229 18.49 -0.80 -7.58
C LEU A 229 18.98 -0.02 -6.35
N LYS A 230 20.30 0.19 -6.25
CA LYS A 230 20.93 0.96 -5.16
C LYS A 230 20.56 2.45 -5.16
N ARG A 231 20.03 3.01 -6.25
CA ARG A 231 19.45 4.38 -6.26
C ARG A 231 18.12 4.47 -5.50
N ILE A 232 17.43 3.33 -5.35
CA ILE A 232 16.20 3.24 -4.56
C ILE A 232 16.54 2.96 -3.10
N ALA A 233 17.13 1.79 -2.84
CA ALA A 233 17.46 1.30 -1.50
C ALA A 233 18.47 0.14 -1.59
N PHE A 234 18.82 -0.45 -0.45
CA PHE A 234 19.61 -1.68 -0.43
C PHE A 234 18.82 -2.86 -1.03
N ILE A 235 19.55 -3.80 -1.61
CA ILE A 235 18.97 -5.00 -2.23
C ILE A 235 18.64 -6.01 -1.14
N ARG A 236 17.40 -6.51 -1.13
CA ARG A 236 16.93 -7.50 -0.17
C ARG A 236 17.64 -8.83 -0.43
N ASN A 237 18.37 -9.32 0.56
CA ASN A 237 18.89 -10.68 0.55
C ASN A 237 17.78 -11.69 0.87
N THR A 238 17.76 -12.80 0.13
CA THR A 238 16.81 -13.90 0.31
C THR A 238 17.57 -15.22 0.46
N HIS A 239 16.86 -16.33 0.64
CA HIS A 239 17.47 -17.67 0.61
C HIS A 239 18.03 -18.04 -0.77
N TYR A 240 17.63 -17.32 -1.84
CA TYR A 240 18.24 -17.42 -3.18
C TYR A 240 19.42 -16.45 -3.37
N GLY A 241 19.82 -15.71 -2.33
CA GLY A 241 20.83 -14.66 -2.39
C GLY A 241 20.23 -13.26 -2.58
N GLY A 242 21.12 -12.30 -2.88
CA GLY A 242 20.80 -10.88 -3.02
C GLY A 242 20.58 -10.48 -4.47
N PHE A 243 21.50 -9.69 -5.02
CA PHE A 243 21.53 -9.43 -6.46
C PHE A 243 21.87 -10.73 -7.20
N TYR A 244 21.01 -11.13 -8.13
CA TYR A 244 21.18 -12.35 -8.90
C TYR A 244 21.59 -12.05 -10.33
N ASP A 245 22.39 -12.94 -10.89
CA ASP A 245 22.82 -12.97 -12.28
C ASP A 245 22.98 -14.43 -12.68
N PHE A 246 22.07 -14.93 -13.50
CA PHE A 246 22.00 -16.35 -13.80
C PHE A 246 21.62 -16.64 -15.25
N THR A 247 22.00 -17.84 -15.66
CA THR A 247 21.46 -18.54 -16.83
C THR A 247 20.56 -19.66 -16.35
N ALA A 248 19.61 -20.11 -17.18
CA ALA A 248 18.76 -21.26 -16.85
C ALA A 248 19.58 -22.57 -16.90
N ASP A 249 20.36 -22.83 -15.87
CA ASP A 249 21.23 -24.01 -15.69
C ASP A 249 20.68 -25.01 -14.65
N LEU A 250 19.42 -24.82 -14.20
CA LEU A 250 18.69 -25.67 -13.24
C LEU A 250 19.31 -25.78 -11.83
N ALA A 251 20.32 -24.97 -11.48
CA ALA A 251 21.06 -25.15 -10.23
C ALA A 251 20.30 -24.81 -8.93
N SER A 252 19.15 -24.12 -9.00
CA SER A 252 18.56 -23.44 -7.83
C SER A 252 17.22 -24.01 -7.31
N GLY A 253 16.79 -25.20 -7.73
CA GLY A 253 15.58 -25.86 -7.18
C GLY A 253 14.26 -25.12 -7.36
N ASP A 254 14.24 -24.04 -8.16
CA ASP A 254 13.08 -23.18 -8.41
C ASP A 254 12.70 -23.19 -9.90
N THR A 255 11.40 -23.22 -10.18
CA THR A 255 10.84 -23.23 -11.54
C THR A 255 11.28 -22.05 -12.41
N ALA A 256 11.66 -20.91 -11.81
CA ALA A 256 12.22 -19.74 -12.49
C ALA A 256 13.51 -20.08 -13.30
N TYR A 257 14.26 -21.10 -12.88
CA TYR A 257 15.52 -21.53 -13.48
C TYR A 257 15.35 -22.59 -14.58
N THR A 258 14.11 -22.91 -14.95
CA THR A 258 13.80 -23.81 -16.07
C THR A 258 13.66 -23.04 -17.39
N GLN A 259 13.39 -23.74 -18.51
CA GLN A 259 13.00 -23.13 -19.79
C GLN A 259 11.47 -23.03 -19.97
N LEU A 260 10.71 -23.49 -18.99
CA LEU A 260 9.25 -23.53 -19.05
C LEU A 260 8.66 -22.12 -18.94
N GLY A 261 7.52 -21.93 -19.59
CA GLY A 261 6.70 -20.75 -19.41
C GLY A 261 6.10 -20.72 -18.00
N ILE A 262 6.01 -19.53 -17.43
CA ILE A 262 5.47 -19.30 -16.10
C ILE A 262 4.35 -18.29 -16.26
N GLY A 263 3.13 -18.67 -15.86
CA GLY A 263 1.97 -17.78 -15.95
C GLY A 263 2.05 -16.63 -14.95
N ALA A 264 1.17 -15.65 -15.10
CA ALA A 264 1.09 -14.47 -14.24
C ALA A 264 1.05 -14.83 -12.74
N HIS A 265 2.05 -14.35 -11.99
CA HIS A 265 2.20 -14.54 -10.55
C HIS A 265 2.83 -13.31 -9.87
N THR A 266 2.74 -13.25 -8.55
CA THR A 266 3.52 -12.37 -7.68
C THR A 266 4.55 -13.19 -6.93
N ASP A 267 5.78 -12.70 -6.82
CA ASP A 267 6.87 -13.42 -6.19
C ASP A 267 6.79 -13.40 -4.67
N ASN A 268 7.37 -14.44 -4.09
CA ASN A 268 7.57 -14.61 -2.65
C ASN A 268 6.27 -14.60 -1.84
N THR A 269 5.20 -15.23 -2.34
CA THR A 269 3.96 -15.33 -1.55
C THR A 269 4.17 -16.15 -0.28
N TYR A 270 5.23 -16.97 -0.22
CA TYR A 270 5.70 -17.72 0.94
C TYR A 270 6.43 -16.89 2.02
N PHE A 271 6.67 -15.58 1.80
CA PHE A 271 7.11 -14.69 2.88
C PHE A 271 5.91 -14.00 3.54
N SER A 272 5.99 -13.80 4.85
CA SER A 272 5.05 -12.92 5.58
C SER A 272 5.04 -11.50 5.03
N ASP A 273 6.24 -11.01 4.67
CA ASP A 273 6.50 -9.74 4.01
C ASP A 273 7.15 -10.01 2.64
N PRO A 274 6.34 -10.17 1.56
CA PRO A 274 6.86 -10.34 0.20
C PRO A 274 7.62 -9.09 -0.27
N ALA A 275 8.62 -9.28 -1.14
CA ALA A 275 9.36 -8.18 -1.73
C ALA A 275 8.41 -7.13 -2.36
N GLY A 276 8.76 -5.85 -2.18
CA GLY A 276 7.97 -4.73 -2.67
C GLY A 276 8.19 -4.45 -4.14
N LEU A 277 9.46 -4.34 -4.56
CA LEU A 277 9.84 -4.22 -5.98
C LEU A 277 10.68 -5.42 -6.42
N GLN A 278 10.60 -5.72 -7.70
CA GLN A 278 11.48 -6.67 -8.38
C GLN A 278 11.96 -6.08 -9.71
N MET A 279 13.16 -6.47 -10.12
CA MET A 279 13.76 -6.09 -11.40
C MET A 279 14.14 -7.31 -12.24
N PHE A 280 13.90 -7.21 -13.55
CA PHE A 280 14.52 -8.09 -14.54
C PHE A 280 15.29 -7.28 -15.57
N HIS A 281 16.54 -7.67 -15.83
CA HIS A 281 17.32 -7.15 -16.94
C HIS A 281 17.93 -8.30 -17.74
N ILE A 282 17.51 -8.42 -18.99
CA ILE A 282 18.12 -9.38 -19.92
C ILE A 282 19.49 -8.84 -20.30
N LEU A 283 20.55 -9.63 -20.09
CA LEU A 283 21.90 -9.26 -20.49
C LEU A 283 22.24 -9.83 -21.86
N SER A 284 21.73 -11.04 -22.15
CA SER A 284 21.83 -11.66 -23.46
C SER A 284 20.76 -12.73 -23.66
N HIS A 285 20.34 -12.94 -24.91
CA HIS A 285 19.55 -14.10 -25.33
C HIS A 285 20.07 -14.56 -26.69
N THR A 286 20.82 -15.66 -26.73
CA THR A 286 21.48 -16.16 -27.95
C THR A 286 21.04 -17.59 -28.26
N ASN A 287 21.13 -17.96 -29.55
CA ASN A 287 20.84 -19.32 -30.03
C ASN A 287 19.44 -19.84 -29.66
N GLY A 288 18.44 -18.97 -29.63
CA GLY A 288 17.06 -19.35 -29.31
C GLY A 288 16.06 -18.23 -29.47
N SER A 289 14.82 -18.50 -29.05
CA SER A 289 13.69 -17.57 -29.16
C SER A 289 12.72 -17.71 -27.99
N GLY A 290 11.71 -16.85 -27.92
CA GLY A 290 10.73 -16.83 -26.83
C GLY A 290 11.19 -16.04 -25.60
N GLY A 291 10.60 -16.33 -24.44
CA GLY A 291 10.96 -15.67 -23.18
C GLY A 291 10.46 -14.23 -23.07
N ALA A 292 9.40 -13.91 -23.82
CA ALA A 292 8.67 -12.66 -23.71
C ALA A 292 8.12 -12.53 -22.29
N SER A 293 8.30 -11.35 -21.70
CA SER A 293 7.81 -11.05 -20.36
C SER A 293 6.32 -10.70 -20.42
N GLN A 294 5.58 -11.23 -19.45
CA GLN A 294 4.17 -11.00 -19.26
C GLN A 294 3.98 -10.07 -18.07
N LEU A 295 3.06 -9.11 -18.17
CA LEU A 295 2.62 -8.26 -17.07
C LEU A 295 1.10 -8.18 -17.03
N VAL A 296 0.52 -8.17 -15.83
CA VAL A 296 -0.92 -7.98 -15.59
C VAL A 296 -1.10 -7.06 -14.39
N ASP A 297 -1.90 -6.00 -14.53
CA ASP A 297 -2.26 -5.15 -13.39
C ASP A 297 -3.28 -5.88 -12.51
N GLY A 298 -2.81 -6.43 -11.38
CA GLY A 298 -3.66 -7.13 -10.44
C GLY A 298 -4.76 -6.25 -9.85
N PHE A 299 -4.56 -4.93 -9.77
CA PHE A 299 -5.58 -4.03 -9.25
C PHE A 299 -6.68 -3.78 -10.29
N SER A 300 -6.32 -3.70 -11.57
CA SER A 300 -7.27 -3.61 -12.67
C SER A 300 -8.10 -4.89 -12.79
N ALA A 301 -7.43 -6.05 -12.70
CA ALA A 301 -8.11 -7.35 -12.68
C ALA A 301 -9.06 -7.48 -11.48
N ALA A 302 -8.66 -6.97 -10.31
CA ALA A 302 -9.50 -6.99 -9.11
C ALA A 302 -10.73 -6.10 -9.26
N ALA A 303 -10.58 -4.91 -9.85
CA ALA A 303 -11.69 -4.03 -10.17
C ALA A 303 -12.68 -4.69 -11.14
N GLU A 304 -12.18 -5.33 -12.21
CA GLU A 304 -13.03 -6.07 -13.17
C GLU A 304 -13.76 -7.24 -12.49
N LEU A 305 -13.09 -8.01 -11.62
CA LEU A 305 -13.72 -9.09 -10.87
C LEU A 305 -14.82 -8.56 -9.95
N TYR A 306 -14.57 -7.45 -9.25
CA TYR A 306 -15.57 -6.83 -8.37
C TYR A 306 -16.82 -6.37 -9.13
N GLU A 307 -16.65 -5.86 -10.36
CA GLU A 307 -17.76 -5.45 -11.21
C GLU A 307 -18.54 -6.64 -11.78
N GLN A 308 -17.85 -7.74 -12.13
CA GLN A 308 -18.47 -8.92 -12.75
C GLN A 308 -19.11 -9.87 -11.73
N ASP A 309 -18.44 -10.13 -10.61
CA ASP A 309 -18.86 -11.08 -9.59
C ASP A 309 -18.31 -10.68 -8.21
N ARG A 310 -19.13 -9.95 -7.45
CA ARG A 310 -18.79 -9.49 -6.10
C ARG A 310 -18.60 -10.64 -5.11
N ASP A 311 -19.29 -11.77 -5.29
CA ASP A 311 -19.16 -12.92 -4.40
C ASP A 311 -17.80 -13.60 -4.62
N ALA A 312 -17.40 -13.79 -5.89
CA ALA A 312 -16.07 -14.28 -6.22
C ALA A 312 -14.97 -13.34 -5.70
N TYR A 313 -15.14 -12.02 -5.84
CA TYR A 313 -14.22 -11.04 -5.26
C TYR A 313 -14.11 -11.21 -3.74
N ASN A 314 -15.24 -11.25 -3.04
CA ASN A 314 -15.28 -11.38 -1.59
C ASN A 314 -14.64 -12.69 -1.11
N ILE A 315 -14.86 -13.79 -1.82
CA ILE A 315 -14.22 -15.08 -1.53
C ILE A 315 -12.69 -14.95 -1.61
N LEU A 316 -12.15 -14.32 -2.66
CA LEU A 316 -10.71 -14.13 -2.82
C LEU A 316 -10.10 -13.08 -1.88
N ALA A 317 -10.92 -12.15 -1.38
CA ALA A 317 -10.52 -11.14 -0.42
C ALA A 317 -10.54 -11.62 1.05
N THR A 318 -11.29 -12.69 1.35
CA THR A 318 -11.52 -13.15 2.74
C THR A 318 -11.01 -14.56 3.00
N THR A 319 -11.01 -15.44 2.01
CA THR A 319 -10.49 -16.81 2.16
C THR A 319 -8.98 -16.78 2.08
N THR A 320 -8.33 -17.24 3.15
CA THR A 320 -6.88 -17.28 3.29
C THR A 320 -6.27 -18.48 2.57
N VAL A 321 -5.05 -18.31 2.06
CA VAL A 321 -4.30 -19.30 1.28
C VAL A 321 -2.92 -19.47 1.91
N TYR A 322 -2.53 -20.72 2.17
CA TYR A 322 -1.17 -21.05 2.59
C TYR A 322 -0.23 -21.10 1.39
N SER A 323 1.04 -20.79 1.62
CA SER A 323 2.10 -20.82 0.63
C SER A 323 3.42 -21.28 1.27
N HIS A 324 4.32 -21.82 0.47
CA HIS A 324 5.61 -22.29 0.95
C HIS A 324 6.70 -22.28 -0.13
N ALA A 325 7.96 -22.18 0.30
CA ALA A 325 9.14 -22.59 -0.45
C ALA A 325 9.86 -23.65 0.36
N SER A 326 9.83 -24.90 -0.09
CA SER A 326 10.38 -26.05 0.65
C SER A 326 11.09 -27.06 -0.26
N GLY A 327 11.72 -26.56 -1.33
CA GLY A 327 12.44 -27.40 -2.29
C GLY A 327 13.84 -27.81 -1.84
N GLY A 328 14.43 -27.13 -0.84
CA GLY A 328 15.74 -27.46 -0.28
C GLY A 328 15.63 -28.35 0.96
N ASP A 329 16.59 -29.27 1.14
CA ASP A 329 16.60 -30.25 2.24
C ASP A 329 16.63 -29.62 3.64
N ASP A 330 17.15 -28.39 3.76
CA ASP A 330 17.30 -27.64 5.01
C ASP A 330 16.32 -26.46 5.13
N MET A 331 15.30 -26.40 4.26
CA MET A 331 14.45 -25.21 4.15
C MET A 331 12.96 -25.51 4.07
N SER A 332 12.18 -24.85 4.92
CA SER A 332 10.73 -24.69 4.74
C SER A 332 10.31 -23.28 5.13
N ILE A 333 10.30 -22.39 4.15
CA ILE A 333 9.89 -20.99 4.32
C ILE A 333 8.40 -20.89 4.09
N GLN A 334 7.69 -20.37 5.08
CA GLN A 334 6.25 -20.18 5.07
C GLN A 334 5.91 -18.85 5.75
N PRO A 335 4.80 -18.19 5.38
CA PRO A 335 4.34 -17.02 6.10
C PRO A 335 3.86 -17.41 7.51
N TYR A 336 3.90 -16.49 8.48
CA TYR A 336 3.45 -16.76 9.86
C TYR A 336 1.94 -17.08 9.98
N ARG A 337 1.17 -16.80 8.93
CA ARG A 337 -0.25 -17.14 8.77
C ARG A 337 -0.61 -17.22 7.29
N ALA A 338 -1.76 -17.80 6.97
CA ALA A 338 -2.31 -17.72 5.61
C ALA A 338 -2.84 -16.29 5.31
N PHE A 339 -2.78 -15.90 4.02
CA PHE A 339 -3.22 -14.59 3.54
C PHE A 339 -4.21 -14.73 2.37
N PRO A 340 -5.18 -13.82 2.23
CA PRO A 340 -6.07 -13.82 1.07
C PRO A 340 -5.33 -13.43 -0.21
N VAL A 341 -5.91 -13.74 -1.36
CA VAL A 341 -5.40 -13.33 -2.68
C VAL A 341 -5.48 -11.82 -2.84
N LEU A 342 -6.58 -11.21 -2.39
CA LEU A 342 -6.83 -9.77 -2.45
C LEU A 342 -6.79 -9.16 -1.05
N LEU A 343 -5.61 -8.69 -0.64
CA LEU A 343 -5.40 -8.14 0.69
C LEU A 343 -5.76 -6.65 0.74
N HIS A 344 -6.65 -6.30 1.68
CA HIS A 344 -7.13 -4.94 1.87
C HIS A 344 -6.57 -4.32 3.16
N ASP A 345 -6.37 -3.00 3.15
CA ASP A 345 -6.07 -2.23 4.34
C ASP A 345 -7.26 -2.23 5.30
N SER A 346 -7.02 -2.50 6.58
CA SER A 346 -8.08 -2.60 7.58
C SER A 346 -8.70 -1.26 7.98
N GLN A 347 -8.03 -0.13 7.73
CA GLN A 347 -8.50 1.20 8.12
C GLN A 347 -9.36 1.85 7.04
N ASP A 348 -8.95 1.74 5.76
CA ASP A 348 -9.67 2.38 4.65
C ASP A 348 -10.33 1.42 3.66
N GLY A 349 -10.09 0.12 3.80
CA GLY A 349 -10.66 -0.90 2.92
C GLY A 349 -10.09 -0.86 1.50
N SER A 350 -8.99 -0.15 1.23
CA SER A 350 -8.34 -0.13 -0.08
C SER A 350 -7.59 -1.44 -0.33
N LEU A 351 -7.57 -1.90 -1.58
CA LEU A 351 -6.74 -3.04 -1.99
C LEU A 351 -5.26 -2.62 -1.95
N VAL A 352 -4.45 -3.32 -1.15
CA VAL A 352 -3.04 -2.97 -0.94
C VAL A 352 -2.06 -3.97 -1.54
N GLN A 353 -2.49 -5.22 -1.70
CA GLN A 353 -1.63 -6.28 -2.23
C GLN A 353 -2.44 -7.38 -2.90
N VAL A 354 -1.93 -7.87 -4.04
CA VAL A 354 -2.33 -9.13 -4.67
C VAL A 354 -1.30 -10.19 -4.30
N ARG A 355 -1.76 -11.35 -3.81
CA ARG A 355 -0.92 -12.52 -3.49
C ARG A 355 -1.38 -13.70 -4.32
N TRP A 356 -0.76 -13.88 -5.47
CA TRP A 356 -1.16 -14.91 -6.42
C TRP A 356 0.06 -15.60 -6.99
N ASN A 357 0.37 -16.80 -6.50
CA ASN A 357 1.37 -17.65 -7.12
C ASN A 357 0.91 -19.11 -7.02
N THR A 358 0.74 -19.76 -8.16
CA THR A 358 0.24 -21.15 -8.19
C THR A 358 1.32 -22.15 -7.75
N THR A 359 2.60 -21.86 -7.98
CA THR A 359 3.70 -22.77 -7.61
C THR A 359 4.04 -22.69 -6.14
N ASP A 360 3.87 -21.52 -5.52
CA ASP A 360 4.06 -21.35 -4.08
C ASP A 360 2.87 -21.89 -3.26
N ARG A 361 1.69 -22.05 -3.86
CA ARG A 361 0.43 -22.30 -3.16
C ARG A 361 0.40 -23.69 -2.52
N ALA A 362 0.14 -23.71 -1.22
CA ALA A 362 -0.18 -24.91 -0.45
C ALA A 362 -1.72 -25.09 -0.34
N THR A 363 -2.24 -25.26 0.87
CA THR A 363 -3.67 -25.51 1.13
C THR A 363 -4.50 -24.22 1.17
N ILE A 364 -5.80 -24.35 0.87
CA ILE A 364 -6.78 -23.27 1.03
C ILE A 364 -7.42 -23.41 2.40
N ASP A 365 -7.46 -22.32 3.16
CA ASP A 365 -7.97 -22.28 4.52
C ASP A 365 -9.49 -21.99 4.50
N THR A 366 -10.25 -23.00 4.09
CA THR A 366 -11.73 -22.93 4.06
C THR A 366 -12.34 -24.31 4.32
N PRO A 367 -13.54 -24.40 4.92
CA PRO A 367 -14.26 -25.67 5.08
C PRO A 367 -14.43 -26.40 3.76
N MET A 368 -14.40 -27.75 3.80
CA MET A 368 -14.48 -28.58 2.59
C MET A 368 -15.75 -28.32 1.76
N GLU A 369 -16.87 -27.99 2.42
CA GLU A 369 -18.14 -27.62 1.77
C GLU A 369 -18.07 -26.33 0.94
N SER A 370 -17.21 -25.38 1.34
CA SER A 370 -16.98 -24.10 0.65
C SER A 370 -15.83 -24.15 -0.35
N MET A 371 -15.04 -25.22 -0.36
CA MET A 371 -13.84 -25.36 -1.20
C MET A 371 -14.14 -25.16 -2.69
N SER A 372 -15.26 -25.70 -3.18
CA SER A 372 -15.68 -25.56 -4.59
C SER A 372 -15.92 -24.10 -5.00
N GLN A 373 -16.42 -23.27 -4.09
CA GLN A 373 -16.68 -21.85 -4.31
C GLN A 373 -15.36 -21.09 -4.49
N TRP A 374 -14.34 -21.39 -3.67
CA TRP A 374 -13.01 -20.83 -3.82
C TRP A 374 -12.40 -21.15 -5.18
N TYR A 375 -12.45 -22.42 -5.61
CA TYR A 375 -11.93 -22.81 -6.93
C TYR A 375 -12.71 -22.19 -8.10
N SER A 376 -14.01 -21.96 -7.94
CA SER A 376 -14.83 -21.24 -8.92
C SER A 376 -14.38 -19.78 -9.04
N ALA A 377 -14.24 -19.08 -7.92
CA ALA A 377 -13.76 -17.71 -7.87
C ALA A 377 -12.33 -17.57 -8.44
N ALA A 378 -11.43 -18.46 -8.04
CA ALA A 378 -10.06 -18.52 -8.53
C ALA A 378 -9.98 -18.77 -10.06
N ARG A 379 -10.93 -19.53 -10.63
CA ARG A 379 -11.02 -19.75 -12.08
C ARG A 379 -11.46 -18.49 -12.82
N GLN A 380 -12.43 -17.76 -12.28
CA GLN A 380 -12.85 -16.47 -12.85
C GLN A 380 -11.70 -15.46 -12.81
N TRP A 381 -11.04 -15.35 -11.66
CA TRP A 381 -9.83 -14.53 -11.48
C TRP A 381 -8.76 -14.85 -12.52
N ALA A 382 -8.37 -16.13 -12.66
CA ALA A 382 -7.39 -16.54 -13.64
C ALA A 382 -7.81 -16.24 -15.09
N ASN A 383 -9.11 -16.27 -15.41
CA ASN A 383 -9.60 -15.90 -16.73
C ASN A 383 -9.54 -14.39 -16.99
N ILE A 384 -9.80 -13.56 -15.98
CA ILE A 384 -9.67 -12.10 -16.07
C ILE A 384 -8.20 -11.73 -16.27
N LEU A 385 -7.29 -12.31 -15.48
CA LEU A 385 -5.85 -12.10 -15.63
C LEU A 385 -5.39 -12.37 -17.07
N ARG A 386 -5.83 -13.48 -17.66
CA ARG A 386 -5.49 -13.86 -19.05
C ARG A 386 -5.99 -12.87 -20.10
N LYS A 387 -7.11 -12.19 -19.87
CA LYS A 387 -7.67 -11.21 -20.82
C LYS A 387 -6.94 -9.87 -20.75
N GLN A 388 -6.29 -9.56 -19.63
CA GLN A 388 -5.64 -8.27 -19.37
C GLN A 388 -4.13 -8.28 -19.61
N GLU A 389 -3.55 -9.37 -20.12
CA GLU A 389 -2.11 -9.53 -20.27
C GLU A 389 -1.46 -8.52 -21.24
N TYR A 390 -0.41 -7.86 -20.76
CA TYR A 390 0.57 -7.13 -21.56
C TYR A 390 1.79 -8.03 -21.80
N TRP A 391 2.23 -8.14 -23.05
CA TRP A 391 3.39 -8.95 -23.43
C TRP A 391 4.45 -8.08 -24.11
N GLU A 392 5.69 -8.18 -23.63
CA GLU A 392 6.85 -7.44 -24.15
C GLU A 392 8.08 -8.36 -24.24
N GLN A 393 8.77 -8.35 -25.39
CA GLN A 393 10.06 -9.01 -25.50
C GLN A 393 11.16 -8.09 -24.97
N LEU A 394 11.60 -8.31 -23.73
CA LEU A 394 12.72 -7.55 -23.15
C LEU A 394 13.99 -7.75 -23.97
N GLN A 395 14.71 -6.65 -24.16
CA GLN A 395 15.99 -6.61 -24.87
C GLN A 395 17.12 -6.20 -23.92
N PRO A 396 18.37 -6.57 -24.22
CA PRO A 396 19.52 -6.00 -23.53
C PRO A 396 19.49 -4.48 -23.50
N GLY A 397 19.72 -3.94 -22.31
CA GLY A 397 19.78 -2.51 -22.04
C GLY A 397 18.44 -1.86 -21.69
N ARG A 398 17.42 -2.66 -21.34
CA ARG A 398 16.11 -2.18 -20.93
C ARG A 398 15.56 -2.93 -19.70
N PRO A 399 16.08 -2.68 -18.49
CA PRO A 399 15.53 -3.24 -17.26
C PRO A 399 14.04 -2.94 -17.11
N LEU A 400 13.31 -3.93 -16.62
CA LEU A 400 11.92 -3.82 -16.19
C LEU A 400 11.88 -3.85 -14.66
N VAL A 401 11.30 -2.83 -14.03
CA VAL A 401 11.08 -2.79 -12.58
C VAL A 401 9.60 -2.61 -12.27
N PHE A 402 9.08 -3.42 -11.36
CA PHE A 402 7.65 -3.46 -11.05
C PHE A 402 7.38 -3.64 -9.57
N ASP A 403 6.21 -3.15 -9.15
CA ASP A 403 5.62 -3.32 -7.84
C ASP A 403 5.04 -4.74 -7.74
N ASN A 404 5.77 -5.63 -7.09
CA ASN A 404 5.42 -7.04 -6.92
C ASN A 404 4.18 -7.24 -6.03
N TRP A 405 3.71 -6.20 -5.32
CA TRP A 405 2.43 -6.26 -4.60
C TRP A 405 1.22 -5.99 -5.51
N ARG A 406 1.43 -5.49 -6.73
CA ARG A 406 0.36 -5.08 -7.65
C ARG A 406 0.43 -5.80 -8.99
N VAL A 407 1.59 -5.77 -9.64
CA VAL A 407 1.75 -6.26 -11.01
C VAL A 407 2.15 -7.72 -10.96
N LEU A 408 1.25 -8.58 -11.44
CA LEU A 408 1.61 -9.97 -11.69
C LEU A 408 2.49 -10.02 -12.93
N HIS A 409 3.42 -10.96 -12.94
CA HIS A 409 4.36 -11.12 -14.03
C HIS A 409 4.55 -12.58 -14.38
N GLY A 410 5.13 -12.83 -15.55
CA GLY A 410 5.38 -14.17 -16.04
C GLY A 410 6.28 -14.13 -17.26
N ARG A 411 6.42 -15.27 -17.93
CA ARG A 411 7.13 -15.35 -19.20
C ARG A 411 6.62 -16.48 -20.08
N SER A 412 6.77 -16.31 -21.38
CA SER A 412 6.62 -17.43 -22.32
C SER A 412 7.80 -18.40 -22.20
N ALA A 413 7.59 -19.64 -22.64
CA ALA A 413 8.68 -20.61 -22.77
C ALA A 413 9.75 -20.07 -23.73
N PHE A 414 10.98 -20.54 -23.58
CA PHE A 414 12.09 -20.09 -24.43
C PHE A 414 13.09 -21.21 -24.70
N THR A 415 13.91 -20.99 -25.72
CA THR A 415 15.07 -21.84 -26.06
C THR A 415 16.35 -21.00 -26.07
N GLY A 416 17.50 -21.67 -26.12
CA GLY A 416 18.81 -21.02 -26.19
C GLY A 416 19.32 -20.51 -24.85
N ASN A 417 20.39 -19.71 -24.91
CA ASN A 417 21.09 -19.20 -23.74
C ASN A 417 20.56 -17.82 -23.38
N ARG A 418 19.86 -17.72 -22.25
CA ARG A 418 19.27 -16.48 -21.74
C ARG A 418 19.91 -16.14 -20.40
N ARG A 419 20.66 -15.04 -20.34
CA ARG A 419 21.27 -14.50 -19.11
C ARG A 419 20.45 -13.33 -18.61
N VAL A 420 20.05 -13.39 -17.34
CA VAL A 420 19.24 -12.36 -16.68
C VAL A 420 19.85 -12.00 -15.35
N CYS A 421 19.84 -10.72 -15.03
CA CYS A 421 20.13 -10.25 -13.69
C CYS A 421 18.95 -9.46 -13.10
N GLY A 422 18.98 -9.27 -11.78
CA GLY A 422 17.91 -8.62 -11.07
C GLY A 422 18.09 -8.67 -9.55
N GLY A 423 17.06 -8.21 -8.85
CA GLY A 423 17.03 -8.19 -7.40
C GLY A 423 15.71 -7.67 -6.87
N TYR A 424 15.57 -7.76 -5.56
CA TYR A 424 14.38 -7.35 -4.83
C TYR A 424 14.66 -6.13 -3.95
N ILE A 425 13.65 -5.29 -3.75
CA ILE A 425 13.66 -4.20 -2.76
C ILE A 425 12.48 -4.37 -1.81
N ASN A 426 12.71 -4.17 -0.51
CA ASN A 426 11.67 -4.19 0.52
C ASN A 426 10.60 -3.13 0.28
N ARG A 427 9.35 -3.41 0.64
CA ARG A 427 8.24 -2.46 0.51
C ARG A 427 8.52 -1.15 1.24
N ASP A 428 8.88 -1.21 2.51
CA ASP A 428 9.00 -0.01 3.35
C ASP A 428 10.16 0.89 2.92
N ASP A 429 11.29 0.30 2.52
CA ASP A 429 12.48 1.05 2.11
C ASP A 429 12.25 1.85 0.83
N TRP A 430 11.61 1.25 -0.19
CA TRP A 430 11.32 2.00 -1.41
C TRP A 430 10.22 3.04 -1.18
N ILE A 431 9.23 2.76 -0.33
CA ILE A 431 8.19 3.73 0.06
C ILE A 431 8.84 4.91 0.80
N SER A 432 9.79 4.65 1.70
CA SER A 432 10.57 5.68 2.39
C SER A 432 11.30 6.58 1.40
N ARG A 433 12.06 5.98 0.46
CA ARG A 433 12.77 6.74 -0.58
C ARG A 433 11.81 7.58 -1.42
N PHE A 434 10.70 7.00 -1.86
CA PHE A 434 9.67 7.70 -2.62
C PHE A 434 9.09 8.90 -1.85
N ARG A 435 8.73 8.72 -0.57
CA ARG A 435 8.17 9.79 0.27
C ARG A 435 9.13 10.96 0.42
N ILE A 436 10.40 10.67 0.71
CA ILE A 436 11.43 11.71 0.89
C ILE A 436 11.61 12.51 -0.40
N LEU A 437 11.68 11.85 -1.55
CA LEU A 437 11.83 12.53 -2.84
C LEU A 437 10.58 13.31 -3.25
N ASN A 438 9.38 12.76 -3.02
CA ASN A 438 8.12 13.33 -3.49
C ASN A 438 7.61 14.48 -2.62
N LYS A 439 7.76 14.37 -1.29
CA LYS A 439 7.21 15.36 -0.34
C LYS A 439 8.29 16.24 0.30
N GLY A 440 9.56 15.84 0.24
CA GLY A 440 10.65 16.48 0.97
C GLY A 440 10.70 16.07 2.45
N ARG A 441 11.89 16.16 3.04
CA ARG A 441 12.16 15.71 4.41
C ARG A 441 11.24 16.35 5.45
N SER A 442 11.03 17.67 5.39
CA SER A 442 10.24 18.40 6.39
C SER A 442 8.80 17.90 6.44
N ALA A 443 8.13 17.79 5.29
CA ALA A 443 6.76 17.30 5.23
C ALA A 443 6.62 15.84 5.68
N VAL A 444 7.60 14.98 5.36
CA VAL A 444 7.61 13.58 5.83
C VAL A 444 7.77 13.51 7.36
N LEU A 445 8.62 14.36 7.95
CA LEU A 445 8.78 14.43 9.41
C LEU A 445 7.51 14.93 10.08
N ASP A 446 6.87 15.97 9.54
CA ASP A 446 5.59 16.48 10.06
C ASP A 446 4.51 15.39 10.07
N GLU A 447 4.46 14.55 9.04
CA GLU A 447 3.55 13.39 8.99
C GLU A 447 3.82 12.37 10.09
N VAL A 448 5.09 12.10 10.42
CA VAL A 448 5.48 11.19 11.51
C VAL A 448 5.07 11.76 12.87
N LEU A 449 5.22 13.07 13.07
CA LEU A 449 4.86 13.73 14.33
C LEU A 449 3.34 13.82 14.51
N ARG A 450 2.57 13.95 13.43
CA ARG A 450 1.10 13.84 13.46
C ARG A 450 0.61 12.39 13.59
N ALA A 451 1.50 11.39 13.55
CA ALA A 451 1.16 9.96 13.39
C ALA A 451 0.92 9.21 14.70
#